data_AF-A0A535Q6V6-F1
#
_entry.id   AF-A0A535Q6V6-F1
#
_cell.length_a   1.000
_cell.length_b   1.000
_cell.length_c   1.000
_cell.angle_alpha   90.00
_cell.angle_beta   90.00
_cell.angle_gamma   90.00
#
_symmetry.space_group_name_H-M   'P 1'
#
loop_
_entity.id
_entity.type
_entity.pdbx_description
1 polymer ?
#
loop_
_entity_poly.entity_id
_entity_poly.type
_entity_poly.pdbx_seq_one_letter_code
_entity_poly.pdbx_strand_id
1 'polypeptide(L)'
;MSPHIPALSQEVIELLQPREGAVAIDCTLGQAGHARRILERITPGGRLLGIDRDPDAARAGQESLAEFGPAAVVTHGPFSELVSIATRQGFSPADL
;
A
#
# COMPACT_ATOMS: atom_id res chain seq x y z
N MET A 1 11.82 -19.17 -10.16
CA MET A 1 10.61 -18.37 -10.41
C MET A 1 11.05 -16.94 -10.60
N SER A 2 10.66 -16.28 -11.69
CA SER A 2 10.97 -14.86 -11.88
C SER A 2 10.15 -14.03 -10.88
N PRO A 3 10.75 -13.02 -10.21
CA PRO A 3 10.01 -12.16 -9.30
C PRO A 3 8.91 -11.40 -10.07
N HIS A 4 7.73 -11.27 -9.47
CA HIS A 4 6.63 -10.50 -10.06
C HIS A 4 7.03 -9.03 -10.17
N ILE A 5 7.00 -8.47 -11.38
CA ILE A 5 7.25 -7.05 -11.64
C ILE A 5 5.89 -6.38 -11.88
N PRO A 6 5.45 -5.44 -11.03
CA PRO A 6 4.19 -4.73 -11.24
C PRO A 6 4.19 -3.98 -12.57
N ALA A 7 3.04 -3.99 -13.24
CA ALA A 7 2.86 -3.24 -14.47
C ALA A 7 3.05 -1.73 -14.22
N LEU A 8 3.70 -1.03 -15.15
CA LEU A 8 3.91 0.42 -15.12
C LEU A 8 4.50 0.95 -13.79
N SER A 9 5.40 0.17 -13.20
CA SER A 9 5.97 0.45 -11.89
C SER A 9 6.66 1.81 -11.81
N GLN A 10 7.35 2.21 -12.88
CA GLN A 10 8.12 3.44 -12.92
C GLN A 10 7.18 4.64 -13.07
N GLU A 11 6.23 4.54 -13.98
CA GLU A 11 5.23 5.56 -14.29
C GLU A 11 4.33 5.86 -13.10
N VAL A 12 3.91 4.82 -12.35
CA VAL A 12 3.13 5.00 -11.11
C VAL A 12 3.89 5.85 -10.10
N ILE A 13 5.18 5.58 -9.90
CA ILE A 13 5.99 6.35 -8.98
C ILE A 13 6.20 7.78 -9.48
N GLU A 14 6.46 7.96 -10.77
CA GLU A 14 6.65 9.28 -11.37
C GLU A 14 5.41 10.17 -11.26
N LEU A 15 4.22 9.57 -11.40
CA LEU A 15 2.94 10.28 -11.30
C LEU A 15 2.52 10.54 -9.85
N LEU A 16 2.68 9.56 -8.95
CA LEU A 16 2.30 9.72 -7.54
C LEU A 16 3.28 10.57 -6.74
N GLN A 17 4.53 10.67 -7.19
CA GLN A 17 5.61 11.42 -6.52
C GLN A 17 5.67 11.17 -5.00
N PRO A 18 5.69 9.89 -4.55
CA PRO A 18 5.70 9.58 -3.13
C PRO A 18 6.95 10.18 -2.47
N ARG A 19 6.73 10.88 -1.38
CA ARG A 19 7.75 11.60 -0.61
C ARG A 19 7.84 11.08 0.81
N GLU A 20 9.01 11.21 1.40
CA GLU A 20 9.24 10.87 2.81
C GLU A 20 8.17 11.52 3.71
N GLY A 21 7.63 10.76 4.66
CA GLY A 21 6.58 11.23 5.56
C GLY A 21 5.14 11.13 5.03
N ALA A 22 4.93 10.76 3.76
CA ALA A 22 3.60 10.71 3.17
C ALA A 22 2.73 9.58 3.72
N VAL A 23 1.41 9.80 3.75
CA VAL A 23 0.37 8.82 4.06
C VAL A 23 -0.25 8.32 2.76
N ALA A 24 -0.08 7.03 2.45
CA ALA A 24 -0.51 6.44 1.18
C ALA A 24 -1.61 5.39 1.35
N ILE A 25 -2.45 5.22 0.33
CA ILE A 25 -3.40 4.11 0.26
C ILE A 25 -3.28 3.35 -1.07
N ASP A 26 -2.97 2.06 -1.03
CA ASP A 26 -3.07 1.15 -2.18
C ASP A 26 -4.41 0.40 -2.09
N CYS A 27 -5.35 0.76 -2.96
CA CYS A 27 -6.71 0.20 -2.96
C CYS A 27 -6.83 -1.18 -3.63
N THR A 28 -5.74 -1.68 -4.24
CA THR A 28 -5.72 -2.92 -5.02
C THR A 28 -4.40 -3.65 -4.77
N LEU A 29 -4.13 -3.94 -3.50
CA LEU A 29 -2.80 -4.37 -3.04
C LEU A 29 -2.21 -5.53 -3.83
N GLY A 30 -3.01 -6.56 -4.16
CA GLY A 30 -2.56 -7.76 -4.87
C GLY A 30 -1.34 -8.40 -4.19
N GLN A 31 -0.24 -8.53 -4.93
CA GLN A 31 1.05 -9.03 -4.42
C GLN A 31 1.94 -7.93 -3.79
N ALA A 32 1.39 -6.76 -3.49
CA ALA A 32 2.03 -5.62 -2.82
C ALA A 32 3.25 -5.00 -3.54
N GLY A 33 3.45 -5.26 -4.84
CA GLY A 33 4.65 -4.77 -5.53
C GLY A 33 4.67 -3.25 -5.77
N HIS A 34 3.52 -2.59 -5.97
CA HIS A 34 3.46 -1.12 -6.00
C HIS A 34 3.57 -0.55 -4.58
N ALA A 35 2.79 -1.07 -3.64
CA ALA A 35 2.86 -0.72 -2.22
C ALA A 35 4.30 -0.76 -1.66
N ARG A 36 5.08 -1.81 -1.96
CA ARG A 36 6.49 -1.91 -1.57
C ARG A 36 7.31 -0.73 -2.06
N ARG A 37 7.21 -0.41 -3.37
CA ARG A 37 7.98 0.70 -3.97
C ARG A 37 7.57 2.07 -3.45
N ILE A 38 6.30 2.21 -3.04
CA ILE A 38 5.82 3.42 -2.38
C ILE A 38 6.41 3.49 -0.97
N LEU A 39 6.34 2.40 -0.19
CA LEU A 39 6.90 2.29 1.15
C LEU A 39 8.40 2.60 1.18
N GLU A 40 9.18 2.07 0.22
CA GLU A 40 10.61 2.36 0.05
C GLU A 40 10.93 3.87 -0.13
N ARG A 41 9.95 4.69 -0.55
CA ARG A 41 10.13 6.13 -0.80
C ARG A 41 9.52 7.02 0.28
N ILE A 42 8.41 6.59 0.88
CA ILE A 42 7.73 7.37 1.92
C ILE A 42 8.33 7.12 3.31
N THR A 43 9.05 6.01 3.51
CA THR A 43 9.75 5.73 4.77
C THR A 43 11.16 6.33 4.76
N PRO A 44 11.66 6.83 5.91
CA PRO A 44 11.03 6.86 7.24
C PRO A 44 9.89 7.90 7.37
N GLY A 45 9.10 7.79 8.43
CA GLY A 45 8.04 8.77 8.77
C GLY A 45 6.72 8.62 8.00
N GLY A 46 6.74 8.07 6.78
CA GLY A 46 5.54 7.75 6.01
C GLY A 46 4.96 6.38 6.35
N ARG A 47 3.74 6.14 5.86
CA ARG A 47 3.02 4.89 6.06
C ARG A 47 2.03 4.63 4.93
N LEU A 48 1.74 3.36 4.68
CA LEU A 48 0.83 2.90 3.63
C LEU A 48 -0.23 1.97 4.19
N LEU A 49 -1.47 2.18 3.74
CA LEU A 49 -2.59 1.26 3.93
C LEU A 49 -2.85 0.48 2.63
N GLY A 50 -2.62 -0.83 2.65
CA GLY A 50 -3.00 -1.75 1.59
C GLY A 50 -4.39 -2.32 1.81
N ILE A 51 -5.24 -2.28 0.79
CA ILE A 51 -6.59 -2.85 0.79
C ILE A 51 -6.70 -3.85 -0.34
N ASP A 52 -7.24 -5.03 -0.06
CA ASP A 52 -7.65 -5.97 -1.09
C ASP A 52 -8.92 -6.71 -0.68
N ARG A 53 -9.79 -6.97 -1.67
CA ARG A 53 -11.03 -7.72 -1.48
C ARG A 53 -10.79 -9.24 -1.43
N ASP A 54 -9.64 -9.68 -1.92
CA ASP A 54 -9.24 -11.08 -1.84
C ASP A 54 -8.49 -11.30 -0.51
N PRO A 55 -9.03 -12.15 0.40
CA PRO A 55 -8.38 -12.42 1.68
C PRO A 55 -6.98 -13.07 1.52
N ASP A 56 -6.77 -13.84 0.46
CA ASP A 56 -5.46 -14.45 0.21
C ASP A 56 -4.43 -13.39 -0.25
N ALA A 57 -4.85 -12.43 -1.07
CA ALA A 57 -4.02 -11.29 -1.46
C ALA A 57 -3.70 -10.39 -0.25
N ALA A 58 -4.67 -10.11 0.61
CA ALA A 58 -4.44 -9.35 1.83
C ALA A 58 -3.43 -10.04 2.76
N ARG A 59 -3.55 -11.36 2.96
CA ARG A 59 -2.56 -12.15 3.74
C ARG A 59 -1.18 -12.12 3.10
N ALA A 60 -1.09 -12.38 1.79
CA ALA A 60 0.19 -12.36 1.07
C ALA A 60 0.86 -10.98 1.13
N GLY A 61 0.07 -9.91 1.03
CA GLY A 61 0.55 -8.53 1.18
C GLY A 61 1.05 -8.23 2.59
N GLN A 62 0.38 -8.72 3.64
CA GLN A 62 0.86 -8.62 5.02
C GLN A 62 2.24 -9.26 5.19
N GLU A 63 2.41 -10.48 4.67
CA GLU A 63 3.69 -11.19 4.72
C GLU A 63 4.78 -10.47 3.91
N SER A 64 4.46 -10.02 2.70
CA SER A 64 5.42 -9.37 1.80
C SER A 64 5.88 -7.99 2.28
N LEU A 65 5.08 -7.31 3.11
CA LEU A 65 5.39 -5.97 3.62
C LEU A 65 5.85 -5.98 5.08
N ALA A 66 6.01 -7.16 5.69
CA ALA A 66 6.33 -7.29 7.11
C ALA A 66 7.64 -6.58 7.51
N GLU A 67 8.60 -6.45 6.59
CA GLU A 67 9.88 -5.75 6.84
C GLU A 67 9.72 -4.24 7.11
N PHE A 68 8.62 -3.63 6.67
CA PHE A 68 8.31 -2.21 6.93
C PHE A 68 7.65 -1.99 8.29
N GLY A 69 7.34 -3.07 9.02
CA GLY A 69 6.76 -3.03 10.35
C GLY A 69 5.50 -2.14 10.43
N PRO A 70 5.42 -1.19 11.38
CA PRO A 70 4.22 -0.39 11.60
C PRO A 70 3.91 0.60 10.45
N ALA A 71 4.85 0.84 9.53
CA ALA A 71 4.61 1.68 8.36
C ALA A 71 3.72 1.01 7.31
N ALA A 72 3.60 -0.32 7.33
CA ALA A 72 2.73 -1.06 6.42
C ALA A 72 1.51 -1.62 7.18
N VAL A 73 0.32 -1.11 6.87
CA VAL A 73 -0.95 -1.63 7.38
C VAL A 73 -1.70 -2.28 6.23
N VAL A 74 -2.17 -3.51 6.40
CA VAL A 74 -2.94 -4.20 5.36
C VAL A 74 -4.26 -4.70 5.93
N THR A 75 -5.35 -4.40 5.23
CA THR A 75 -6.73 -4.76 5.61
C THR A 75 -7.42 -5.47 4.46
N HIS A 76 -8.13 -6.56 4.76
CA HIS A 76 -9.05 -7.18 3.82
C HIS A 76 -10.36 -6.38 3.74
N GLY A 77 -10.77 -6.00 2.54
CA GLY A 77 -12.02 -5.29 2.28
C GLY A 77 -12.10 -4.77 0.84
N PRO A 78 -13.29 -4.41 0.35
CA PRO A 78 -13.44 -3.83 -0.96
C PRO A 78 -13.02 -2.36 -0.97
N PHE A 79 -12.38 -1.89 -2.04
CA PHE A 79 -12.05 -0.47 -2.20
C PHE A 79 -13.29 0.44 -2.23
N SER A 80 -14.49 -0.11 -2.51
CA SER A 80 -15.75 0.65 -2.42
C SER A 80 -16.04 1.16 -1.02
N GLU A 81 -15.41 0.58 0.01
CA GLU A 81 -15.49 1.03 1.41
C GLU A 81 -14.28 1.86 1.86
N LEU A 82 -13.45 2.32 0.91
CA LEU A 82 -12.20 3.05 1.16
C LEU A 82 -12.34 4.11 2.24
N VAL A 83 -13.35 4.99 2.15
CA VAL A 83 -13.54 6.10 3.11
C VAL A 83 -13.71 5.57 4.54
N SER A 84 -14.53 4.53 4.73
CA SER A 84 -14.77 3.95 6.05
C SER A 84 -13.51 3.23 6.55
N ILE A 85 -12.86 2.42 5.70
CA ILE A 85 -11.65 1.69 6.06
C ILE A 85 -10.53 2.67 6.44
N ALA A 86 -10.25 3.66 5.60
CA ALA A 86 -9.23 4.68 5.82
C ALA A 86 -9.48 5.45 7.12
N THR A 87 -10.73 5.86 7.38
CA THR A 87 -11.09 6.56 8.63
C THR A 87 -10.82 5.69 9.85
N ARG A 88 -11.26 4.42 9.84
CA ARG A 88 -11.06 3.50 10.98
C ARG A 88 -9.59 3.18 11.22
N GLN A 89 -8.79 3.07 10.17
CA GLN A 89 -7.35 2.81 10.25
C GLN A 89 -6.53 4.10 10.47
N GLY A 90 -7.16 5.27 10.47
CA GLY A 90 -6.53 6.56 10.65
C GLY A 90 -5.75 7.08 9.44
N PHE A 91 -6.02 6.62 8.23
CA PHE A 91 -5.41 7.06 6.95
C PHE A 91 -6.24 8.12 6.22
N SER A 92 -6.97 8.96 6.96
CA SER A 92 -7.72 10.09 6.42
C SER A 92 -7.29 11.38 7.14
N PRO A 93 -6.74 12.39 6.44
CA PRO A 93 -6.49 12.44 4.99
C PRO A 93 -5.32 11.53 4.56
N ALA A 94 -5.27 11.21 3.27
CA ALA A 94 -4.14 10.57 2.59
C ALA A 94 -3.53 11.55 1.59
N ASP A 95 -2.21 11.47 1.40
CA ASP A 95 -1.46 12.26 0.43
C ASP A 95 -1.50 11.66 -0.99
N LEU A 96 -1.60 10.33 -1.08
CA LEU A 96 -1.69 9.56 -2.33
C LEU A 96 -2.56 8.31 -2.19
#